data_AF-A0A433D1Y4-F1
#
_entry.id   AF-A0A433D1Y4-F1
#
_cell.length_a   1.000
_cell.length_b   1.000
_cell.length_c   1.000
_cell.angle_alpha   90.00
_cell.angle_beta   90.00
_cell.angle_gamma   90.00
#
_symmetry.space_group_name_H-M   'P 1'
#
loop_
_entity.id
_entity.type
_entity.pdbx_description
1 polymer ?
#
loop_
_entity_poly.entity_id
_entity_poly.type
_entity_poly.pdbx_seq_one_letter_code
_entity_poly.pdbx_strand_id
1 'polypeptide(L)' 'MILLRMKENVESYLGHKASDAVISVSATFNRTQIQASIIAGLNVLAVIKEPCAAGITYGRRKRHCRSEITYY' A
#
# COMPACT_ATOMS: atom_id res chain seq x y z
N MET A 1 1.83 2.04 15.06
CA MET A 1 1.31 3.39 15.37
C MET A 1 1.37 4.39 14.20
N ILE A 2 2.22 4.23 13.18
CA ILE A 2 2.32 5.18 12.05
C ILE A 2 1.11 5.13 11.09
N LEU A 3 0.61 3.93 10.77
CA LEU A 3 -0.52 3.74 9.85
C LEU A 3 -1.84 4.35 10.37
N LEU A 4 -2.06 4.30 11.69
CA LEU A 4 -3.23 4.91 12.32
C LEU A 4 -3.23 6.43 12.14
N ARG A 5 -2.07 7.07 12.36
CA ARG A 5 -1.91 8.52 12.19
C ARG A 5 -2.09 8.95 10.73
N MET A 6 -1.60 8.14 9.78
CA MET A 6 -1.84 8.40 8.35
C MET A 6 -3.33 8.29 8.00
N LYS A 7 -4.05 7.32 8.56
CA LYS A 7 -5.50 7.20 8.38
C LYS A 7 -6.23 8.45 8.89
N GLU A 8 -5.95 8.89 10.12
CA GLU A 8 -6.60 10.08 10.69
C GLU A 8 -6.38 11.34 9.84
N ASN A 9 -5.16 11.53 9.30
CA ASN A 9 -4.85 12.65 8.43
C ASN A 9 -5.62 12.57 7.09
N VAL A 10 -5.71 11.37 6.50
CA VAL A 10 -6.44 11.13 5.26
C VAL A 10 -7.94 11.34 5.48
N GLU A 11 -8.50 10.81 6.56
CA GLU A 11 -9.92 11.01 6.93
C GLU A 11 -10.24 12.49 7.20
N SER A 12 -9.32 13.22 7.82
CA SER A 12 -9.46 14.68 8.02
C SER A 12 -9.39 15.47 6.71
N TYR A 13 -8.57 15.02 5.74
CA TYR A 13 -8.44 15.67 4.44
C TYR A 13 -9.63 15.38 3.51
N LEU A 14 -10.11 14.14 3.50
CA LEU A 14 -11.19 13.67 2.62
C LEU A 14 -12.59 13.89 3.23
N GLY A 15 -12.71 14.00 4.55
CA GLY A 15 -13.98 14.17 5.25
C GLY A 15 -14.85 12.91 5.32
N HIS A 16 -14.30 11.75 4.96
CA HIS A 16 -14.96 10.44 5.01
C HIS A 16 -13.97 9.34 5.42
N LYS A 17 -14.49 8.22 5.93
CA LYS A 17 -13.67 7.12 6.44
C LYS A 17 -12.87 6.43 5.33
N ALA A 18 -11.58 6.24 5.57
CA ALA A 18 -10.70 5.50 4.67
C ALA A 18 -10.65 4.03 5.11
N SER A 19 -11.35 3.16 4.39
CA SER A 19 -11.42 1.72 4.69
C SER A 19 -10.41 0.90 3.89
N ASP A 20 -10.10 1.30 2.66
CA ASP A 20 -9.25 0.52 1.75
C ASP A 20 -7.94 1.24 1.45
N ALA A 21 -6.85 0.47 1.36
CA ALA A 21 -5.52 1.01 1.08
C ALA A 21 -4.68 0.08 0.20
N VAL A 22 -3.81 0.69 -0.60
CA VAL A 22 -2.71 0.02 -1.31
C VAL A 22 -1.40 0.51 -0.69
N ILE A 23 -0.52 -0.42 -0.34
CA ILE A 23 0.72 -0.10 0.39
C ILE A 23 1.92 -0.41 -0.49
N SER A 24 2.84 0.55 -0.62
CA SER A 24 4.14 0.33 -1.24
C SER A 24 5.16 -0.14 -0.20
N VAL A 25 5.93 -1.19 -0.52
CA VAL A 25 6.99 -1.72 0.33
C VAL A 25 8.30 -1.84 -0.43
N SER A 26 9.42 -1.81 0.28
CA SER A 26 10.75 -2.01 -0.31
C SER A 26 10.87 -3.43 -0.90
N ALA A 27 11.73 -3.60 -1.91
CA ALA A 27 11.79 -4.81 -2.74
C ALA A 27 12.14 -6.10 -1.98
N THR A 28 12.71 -5.98 -0.78
CA THR A 28 13.14 -7.07 0.11
C THR A 28 12.26 -7.22 1.36
N PHE A 29 11.15 -6.49 1.44
CA PHE A 29 10.35 -6.42 2.66
C PHE A 29 9.58 -7.71 2.93
N ASN A 30 9.72 -8.24 4.15
CA ASN A 30 9.14 -9.51 4.55
C ASN A 30 7.67 -9.35 5.02
N ARG A 31 6.85 -10.35 4.71
CA ARG A 31 5.37 -10.39 4.89
C ARG A 31 4.90 -10.21 6.33
N THR A 32 5.79 -10.33 7.31
CA THR A 32 5.50 -10.20 8.75
C THR A 32 4.98 -8.84 9.17
N GLN A 33 5.16 -7.80 8.36
CA GLN A 33 4.64 -6.44 8.63
C GLN A 33 3.28 -6.17 7.97
N ILE A 34 2.84 -7.01 7.02
CA ILE A 34 1.49 -6.95 6.43
C ILE A 34 0.43 -7.24 7.50
N GLN A 35 0.78 -8.05 8.51
CA GLN A 35 -0.06 -8.28 9.68
C GLN A 35 -0.35 -6.98 10.46
N ALA A 36 0.55 -6.00 10.44
CA ALA A 36 0.38 -4.73 11.16
C ALA A 36 -0.68 -3.82 10.52
N SER A 37 -0.98 -4.00 9.24
CA SER A 37 -2.05 -3.28 8.52
C SER A 37 -3.44 -3.68 9.02
N ILE A 38 -3.64 -4.97 9.32
CA ILE A 38 -4.89 -5.51 9.88
C ILE A 38 -5.19 -4.86 11.25
N ILE A 39 -4.13 -4.55 12.02
CA ILE A 39 -4.22 -3.92 13.34
C ILE A 39 -4.71 -2.46 13.27
N ALA A 40 -4.58 -1.79 12.10
CA ALA A 40 -5.04 -0.42 11.90
C ALA A 40 -6.49 -0.32 11.38
N GLY A 41 -7.18 -1.45 11.16
CA GLY A 41 -8.55 -1.46 10.62
C GLY A 41 -8.65 -0.87 9.22
N LEU A 42 -7.60 -1.07 8.40
CA LEU A 42 -7.62 -0.81 6.96
C LEU A 42 -7.56 -2.14 6.22
N ASN A 43 -8.41 -2.26 5.21
CA ASN A 43 -8.39 -3.36 4.26
C ASN A 43 -7.29 -3.12 3.23
N VAL A 44 -6.31 -4.02 3.17
CA VAL A 44 -5.19 -3.88 2.23
C VAL A 44 -5.52 -4.66 0.97
N LEU A 45 -5.88 -3.93 -0.09
CA LEU A 45 -6.28 -4.54 -1.38
C LEU A 45 -5.08 -5.13 -2.14
N ALA A 46 -3.94 -4.45 -2.07
CA ALA A 46 -2.72 -4.89 -2.72
C ALA A 46 -1.49 -4.32 -2.02
N VAL A 47 -0.42 -5.11 -2.05
CA VAL A 47 0.92 -4.67 -1.68
C VAL A 47 1.77 -4.64 -2.94
N ILE A 48 2.35 -3.48 -3.24
CA ILE A 48 3.18 -3.25 -4.42
C ILE A 48 4.63 -2.96 -3.99
N LYS A 49 5.61 -3.39 -4.77
CA LYS A 49 7.00 -2.97 -4.53
C LYS A 49 7.21 -1.51 -4.95
N GLU A 50 7.96 -0.74 -4.19
CA GLU A 50 8.31 0.66 -4.49
C GLU A 50 8.91 0.90 -5.89
N PRO A 51 9.93 0.14 -6.37
CA PRO A 51 10.48 0.37 -7.71
C PRO A 51 9.43 0.11 -8.81
N CYS A 52 8.49 -0.77 -8.50
CA CYS A 52 7.34 -1.13 -9.31
C CYS A 52 6.31 0.01 -9.36
N ALA A 53 5.98 0.60 -8.21
CA ALA A 53 5.12 1.77 -8.09
C ALA A 53 5.69 2.97 -8.86
N ALA A 54 6.99 3.23 -8.72
CA ALA A 54 7.70 4.25 -9.49
C ALA A 54 7.63 3.95 -11.00
N GLY A 55 7.84 2.69 -11.41
CA GLY A 55 7.71 2.30 -12.82
C GLY A 55 6.33 2.60 -13.41
N ILE A 56 5.26 2.44 -12.61
CA ILE A 56 3.88 2.75 -13.01
C ILE A 56 3.67 4.26 -13.17
N THR A 57 4.13 5.07 -12.22
CA THR A 57 3.95 6.54 -12.27
C THR A 57 4.77 7.19 -13.37
N TYR A 58 5.99 6.70 -13.63
CA TYR A 58 6.85 7.19 -14.72
C TYR A 58 6.47 6.62 -16.11
N GLY A 59 5.36 5.89 -16.24
CA GLY A 59 4.83 5.43 -17.52
C GLY A 59 5.64 4.30 -18.21
N ARG A 60 6.58 3.67 -17.51
CA ARG A 60 7.35 2.54 -18.07
C ARG A 60 6.45 1.29 -18.14
N ARG A 61 6.51 0.58 -19.27
CA ARG A 61 5.66 -0.57 -19.64
C ARG A 61 5.28 -1.47 -18.46
N LYS A 62 3.98 -1.62 -18.22
CA LYS A 62 3.29 -2.46 -17.21
C LYS A 62 3.69 -3.95 -17.15
N ARG A 63 4.59 -4.43 -18.02
CA ARG A 63 4.92 -5.85 -18.18
C ARG A 63 5.94 -6.39 -17.18
N HIS A 64 6.85 -5.55 -16.67
CA HIS A 64 7.90 -6.02 -15.76
C HIS A 64 7.41 -6.17 -14.31
N CYS A 65 6.38 -5.40 -13.94
CA CYS A 65 5.95 -5.26 -12.55
C CYS A 65 4.75 -6.16 -12.16
N ARG A 66 4.06 -6.77 -13.13
CA ARG A 66 2.81 -7.52 -12.88
C ARG A 66 3.01 -8.75 -11.98
N SER A 67 4.20 -9.35 -11.98
CA SER A 67 4.57 -10.50 -11.13
C SER A 67 4.90 -10.13 -9.69
N GLU A 68 4.97 -8.84 -9.36
CA GLU A 68 5.46 -8.35 -8.07
C GLU A 68 4.36 -7.65 -7.25
N ILE A 69 3.11 -7.72 -7.71
CA ILE A 69 1.94 -7.21 -7.00
C ILE A 69 1.25 -8.40 -6.32
N THR A 70 1.18 -8.37 -4.99
CA THR A 70 0.43 -9.36 -4.22
C THR A 70 -0.93 -8.78 -3.86
N TYR A 71 -2.00 -9.43 -4.33
CA TYR A 71 -3.37 -9.12 -3.96
C TYR A 71 -3.77 -9.91 -2.72
N TYR A 72 -4.60 -9.30 -1.88
CA TYR A 72 -5.12 -9.89 -0.65
C TYR A 72 -6.64 -9.77 -0.59
#